data_AF-A0A7Y0PWZ6-F1
#
_entry.id   AF-A0A7Y0PWZ6-F1
#
_cell.length_a   1.000
_cell.length_b   1.000
_cell.length_c   1.000
_cell.angle_alpha   90.00
_cell.angle_beta   90.00
_cell.angle_gamma   90.00
#
_symmetry.space_group_name_H-M   'P 1'
#
loop_
_entity.id
_entity.type
_entity.pdbx_description
1 polymer ?
#
loop_
_entity_poly.entity_id
_entity_poly.type
_entity_poly.pdbx_seq_one_letter_code
_entity_poly.pdbx_strand_id
1 'polypeptide(L)'
;MFSVVVDNHWLIRPCVDGGTEYVCFRAASCNDQPERVEMLVGFHLPPQMPLLKSRQWMGQQEALVCCKQLQNSHGYRYGSPLF
;
A
#
# COMPACT_ATOMS: atom_id res chain seq x y z
N MET A 1 2.45 -1.22 -20.78
CA MET A 1 3.66 -1.27 -19.94
C MET A 1 3.40 -0.33 -18.77
N PHE A 2 2.95 -0.86 -17.62
CA PHE A 2 2.60 -0.01 -16.48
C PHE A 2 3.87 0.25 -15.67
N SER A 3 4.45 1.43 -15.88
CA SER A 3 5.59 1.93 -15.12
C SER A 3 5.12 2.26 -13.71
N VAL A 4 5.57 1.52 -12.70
CA VAL A 4 5.45 1.90 -11.27
C VAL A 4 6.55 2.91 -10.96
N VAL A 5 6.61 3.98 -11.75
CA VAL A 5 7.62 5.01 -11.59
C VAL A 5 6.86 6.32 -11.50
N VAL A 6 6.97 6.91 -10.32
CA VAL A 6 6.39 8.14 -9.80
C VAL A 6 4.95 8.01 -9.27
N ASP A 7 4.83 8.40 -7.99
CA ASP A 7 3.64 8.49 -7.13
C ASP A 7 3.18 7.22 -6.41
N ASN A 8 3.15 7.34 -5.09
CA ASN A 8 2.71 6.35 -4.12
C ASN A 8 1.42 5.64 -4.58
N HIS A 9 1.48 4.32 -4.69
CA HIS A 9 0.37 3.51 -5.18
C HIS A 9 -0.46 3.00 -4.00
N TRP A 10 -1.59 3.66 -3.77
CA TRP A 10 -2.44 3.42 -2.61
C TRP A 10 -3.61 2.49 -2.91
N LEU A 11 -3.83 1.57 -1.99
CA LEU A 11 -5.00 0.72 -1.91
C LEU A 11 -5.69 0.92 -0.55
N ILE A 12 -7.01 0.89 -0.56
CA ILE A 12 -7.85 1.05 0.63
C ILE A 12 -8.84 -0.10 0.77
N ARG A 13 -9.17 -0.45 2.00
CA ARG A 13 -10.20 -1.43 2.33
C ARG A 13 -10.99 -0.97 3.56
N PRO A 14 -12.25 -0.56 3.40
CA PRO A 14 -13.15 -0.33 4.53
C PRO A 14 -13.36 -1.63 5.33
N CYS A 15 -13.37 -1.50 6.66
CA CYS A 15 -13.59 -2.59 7.58
C CYS A 15 -14.99 -2.48 8.21
N VAL A 16 -15.51 -3.61 8.70
CA VAL A 16 -16.86 -3.69 9.30
C VAL A 16 -17.00 -2.93 10.63
N ASP A 17 -15.87 -2.65 11.27
CA ASP A 17 -15.77 -1.86 12.52
C ASP A 17 -15.81 -0.34 12.28
N GLY A 18 -16.00 0.10 11.03
CA GLY A 18 -15.97 1.50 10.64
C GLY A 18 -14.55 2.04 10.40
N GLY A 19 -13.52 1.21 10.57
CA GLY A 19 -12.16 1.54 10.23
C GLY A 19 -11.85 1.40 8.74
N THR A 20 -10.67 1.83 8.33
CA THR A 20 -10.17 1.65 6.97
C THR A 20 -8.71 1.22 7.03
N GLU A 21 -8.39 0.12 6.33
CA GLU A 21 -7.01 -0.29 6.10
C GLU A 21 -6.46 0.35 4.82
N TYR A 22 -5.18 0.69 4.86
CA TYR A 22 -4.44 1.30 3.75
C TYR A 22 -3.23 0.45 3.45
N VAL A 23 -2.92 0.30 2.17
CA VAL A 23 -1.66 -0.25 1.69
C VAL A 23 -1.06 0.75 0.72
N CYS A 24 0.21 1.09 0.90
CA CYS A 24 0.96 1.94 -0.01
C CYS A 24 2.14 1.16 -0.56
N PHE A 25 2.28 1.13 -1.88
CA PHE A 25 3.50 0.69 -2.55
C PHE A 25 4.23 1.93 -3.08
N ARG A 26 5.49 2.13 -2.67
CA ARG A 26 6.31 3.24 -3.15
C ARG A 26 7.72 2.80 -3.51
N ALA A 27 8.30 3.46 -4.49
CA ALA A 27 9.67 3.22 -4.91
C ALA A 27 10.64 3.52 -3.76
N ALA A 28 11.71 2.72 -3.64
CA ALA A 28 12.80 3.03 -2.72
C ALA A 28 13.43 4.39 -3.09
N SER A 29 13.51 5.30 -2.12
CA SER A 29 14.14 6.62 -2.33
C SER A 29 15.68 6.58 -2.27
N CYS A 30 16.30 5.43 -1.93
CA CYS A 30 17.75 5.33 -1.92
C CYS A 30 18.27 4.79 -3.27
N ASN A 31 19.31 5.46 -3.78
CA ASN A 31 19.93 5.15 -5.07
C ASN A 31 20.63 3.79 -5.11
N ASP A 32 20.75 3.09 -3.98
CA ASP A 32 21.47 1.82 -3.88
C ASP A 32 20.61 0.61 -4.27
N GLN A 33 19.28 0.73 -4.29
CA GLN A 33 18.36 -0.37 -4.65
C GLN A 33 17.12 0.11 -5.44
N PRO A 34 17.29 0.56 -6.69
CA PRO A 34 16.20 1.10 -7.52
C PRO A 34 15.07 0.10 -7.82
N GLU A 35 15.31 -1.20 -7.62
CA GLU A 35 14.34 -2.27 -7.89
C GLU A 35 13.57 -2.75 -6.65
N ARG A 36 13.78 -2.11 -5.49
CA ARG A 36 13.02 -2.41 -4.28
C ARG A 36 11.78 -1.52 -4.17
N VAL A 37 10.69 -2.14 -3.75
CA VAL A 37 9.43 -1.46 -3.41
C VAL A 37 9.24 -1.55 -1.91
N GLU A 38 8.95 -0.41 -1.29
CA GLU A 38 8.51 -0.35 0.09
C GLU A 38 6.98 -0.46 0.12
N MET A 39 6.49 -1.46 0.85
CA MET A 39 5.08 -1.64 1.15
C MET A 39 4.81 -1.20 2.59
N LEU A 40 3.89 -0.25 2.76
CA LEU A 40 3.42 0.22 4.07
C LEU A 40 1.97 -0.22 4.26
N VAL A 41 1.66 -0.79 5.42
CA VAL A 41 0.28 -1.14 5.81
C VAL A 41 -0.12 -0.23 6.96
N GLY A 42 -1.26 0.43 6.83
CA GLY A 42 -1.82 1.31 7.83
C GLY A 42 -3.28 1.02 8.12
N PHE A 43 -3.79 1.64 9.18
CA PHE A 43 -5.20 1.58 9.56
C PHE A 43 -5.63 2.88 10.22
N HIS A 44 -6.85 3.30 9.93
CA HIS A 44 -7.46 4.47 10.55
C HIS A 44 -8.88 4.13 10.97
N LEU A 45 -9.16 4.30 12.27
CA LEU A 45 -10.50 4.27 12.82
C LEU A 45 -10.79 5.65 13.42
N PRO A 46 -11.63 6.48 12.77
CA PRO A 46 -11.98 7.78 13.32
C PRO A 46 -12.57 7.66 14.74
N PRO A 47 -12.27 8.60 15.65
CA PRO A 47 -11.54 9.85 15.45
C PRO A 47 -10.01 9.76 15.69
N GLN A 48 -9.43 8.55 15.74
CA GLN A 48 -8.03 8.37 16.15
C GLN A 48 -7.05 8.76 15.03
N MET A 49 -5.80 9.00 15.39
CA MET A 49 -4.73 9.19 14.39
C MET A 49 -4.52 7.90 13.58
N PRO A 50 -4.25 7.99 12.26
CA PRO A 50 -3.86 6.84 11.45
C PRO A 50 -2.61 6.14 12.02
N LEU A 51 -2.69 4.82 12.09
CA LEU A 51 -1.63 3.96 12.62
C LEU A 51 -0.91 3.26 11.48
N LEU A 52 0.43 3.28 11.50
CA LEU A 52 1.25 2.41 10.66
C LEU A 52 1.37 1.04 11.33
N LYS A 53 0.80 0.00 10.72
CA LYS A 53 0.81 -1.38 11.23
C LYS A 53 2.12 -2.09 10.90
N SER A 54 2.58 -2.02 9.64
CA SER A 54 3.77 -2.73 9.20
C SER A 54 4.47 -2.05 8.02
N ARG A 55 5.74 -2.41 7.85
CA ARG A 55 6.59 -2.01 6.74
C ARG A 55 7.32 -3.24 6.21
N GLN A 56 7.30 -3.43 4.90
CA GLN A 56 7.97 -4.54 4.24
C GLN A 56 8.69 -4.06 2.98
N TRP A 57 9.84 -4.66 2.68
CA TRP A 57 10.60 -4.40 1.47
C TRP A 57 10.52 -5.64 0.57
N MET A 58 10.19 -5.44 -0.69
CA MET A 58 10.00 -6.53 -1.66
C MET A 58 10.52 -6.15 -3.04
N GLY A 59 10.69 -7.13 -3.91
CA GLY A 59 11.03 -6.88 -5.30
C GLY A 59 9.84 -6.27 -6.07
N GLN A 60 10.09 -5.54 -7.16
CA GLN A 60 9.02 -4.99 -7.99
C GLN A 60 8.01 -6.03 -8.47
N GLN A 61 8.48 -7.19 -8.95
CA GLN A 61 7.59 -8.25 -9.43
C GLN A 61 6.74 -8.85 -8.30
N GLU A 62 7.31 -9.01 -7.12
CA GLU A 62 6.61 -9.46 -5.91
C GLU A 62 5.54 -8.44 -5.49
N ALA A 63 5.86 -7.14 -5.51
CA ALA A 63 4.92 -6.07 -5.23
C ALA A 63 3.72 -6.06 -6.20
N LEU A 64 3.97 -6.30 -7.50
CA LEU A 64 2.91 -6.40 -8.50
C LEU A 64 1.97 -7.59 -8.24
N VAL A 65 2.53 -8.75 -7.87
CA VAL A 65 1.73 -9.94 -7.51
C VAL A 65 0.93 -9.69 -6.23
N CYS A 66 1.57 -9.15 -5.19
CA CYS A 66 0.93 -8.78 -3.93
C CYS A 66 -0.24 -7.78 -4.16
N CYS A 67 0.01 -6.71 -4.91
CA CYS A 67 -1.00 -5.71 -5.25
C CYS A 67 -2.22 -6.31 -5.96
N LYS A 68 -2.01 -7.26 -6.90
CA LYS A 68 -3.11 -7.97 -7.56
C LYS A 68 -3.88 -8.88 -6.60
N GLN A 69 -3.19 -9.59 -5.70
CA GLN A 69 -3.83 -10.46 -4.71
C GLN A 69 -4.65 -9.68 -3.69
N LEU A 70 -4.17 -8.51 -3.26
CA LEU A 70 -4.92 -7.63 -2.37
C LEU A 70 -6.24 -7.17 -3.03
N GLN A 71 -6.18 -6.80 -4.31
CA GLN A 71 -7.37 -6.36 -5.04
C GLN A 71 -8.35 -7.49 -5.32
N ASN A 72 -7.85 -8.64 -5.81
CA ASN A 72 -8.72 -9.72 -6.27
C ASN A 72 -9.31 -10.56 -5.13
N SER A 73 -8.55 -10.75 -4.05
CA SER A 73 -8.92 -11.71 -3.00
C SER A 73 -9.24 -11.06 -1.65
N HIS A 74 -8.73 -9.85 -1.39
CA HIS A 74 -8.86 -9.21 -0.08
C HIS A 74 -9.75 -7.96 -0.10
N GLY A 75 -10.36 -7.64 -1.25
CA GLY A 75 -11.31 -6.53 -1.37
C GLY A 75 -10.69 -5.14 -1.31
N TYR A 76 -9.37 -5.02 -1.46
CA TYR A 76 -8.72 -3.72 -1.59
C TYR A 76 -9.07 -3.08 -2.92
N ARG A 77 -9.19 -1.76 -2.92
CA ARG A 77 -9.43 -0.96 -4.13
C ARG A 77 -8.49 0.23 -4.17
N TYR A 78 -8.25 0.74 -5.38
CA TYR A 78 -7.59 2.02 -5.55
C TYR A 78 -8.30 3.13 -4.79
N GLY A 79 -7.53 3.94 -4.07
CA GLY A 79 -8.05 5.10 -3.36
C GLY A 79 -6.93 5.84 -2.65
N SER A 80 -7.13 7.14 -2.46
CA SER A 80 -6.20 7.97 -1.69
C SER A 80 -6.38 7.72 -0.19
N PRO A 81 -5.30 7.81 0.60
CA PRO A 81 -5.43 7.86 2.05
C PRO A 81 -6.25 9.09 2.46
N LEU A 82 -7.00 8.98 3.55
CA LEU A 82 -7.80 10.09 4.09
C LEU A 82 -6.96 11.11 4.91
N PHE A 83 -5.63 10.99 4.87
CA PHE A 83 -4.68 11.74 5.69
C PHE A 83 -3.48 12.23 4.87
#